data_AF-A0A4W6EI10-F1
#
_entry.id   AF-A0A4W6EI10-F1
#
_cell.length_a   1.000
_cell.length_b   1.000
_cell.length_c   1.000
_cell.angle_alpha   90.00
_cell.angle_beta   90.00
_cell.angle_gamma   90.00
#
_symmetry.space_group_name_H-M   'P 1'
#
loop_
_entity.id
_entity.type
_entity.pdbx_description
1 polymer ?
#
loop_
_entity_poly.entity_id
_entity_poly.type
_entity_poly.pdbx_seq_one_letter_code
_entity_poly.pdbx_strand_id
1 'polypeptide(L)'
;MAPTITAEMTNSQEKPLVEKLRRERINSSIEQLKSLLGPEFLKQQPDSKLEKADILEMTVCFLTQLQQQQHQAVDSAAVNQGYSRCVQEVAHFLSKEEVKTQSQRRLLNHFNRLQSSSDKNLREADFSPLSSSVQTSITKDKSPVNSTLWRPW
;
A
#
# COMPACT_ATOMS: atom_id res chain seq x y z
N MET A 1 26.03 -35.72 -52.55
CA MET A 1 25.80 -34.29 -52.27
C MET A 1 24.68 -34.21 -51.24
N ALA A 2 24.90 -33.47 -50.17
CA ALA A 2 24.13 -33.52 -48.92
C ALA A 2 22.68 -32.99 -49.05
N PRO A 3 21.72 -33.48 -48.26
CA PRO A 3 20.39 -32.91 -48.21
C PRO A 3 20.38 -31.69 -47.26
N THR A 4 19.92 -30.56 -47.78
CA THR A 4 19.65 -29.33 -47.04
C THR A 4 18.31 -29.46 -46.31
N ILE A 5 18.33 -29.51 -44.98
CA ILE A 5 17.15 -29.53 -44.11
C ILE A 5 16.82 -28.10 -43.66
N THR A 6 15.79 -27.54 -44.29
CA THR A 6 14.68 -26.75 -43.74
C THR A 6 14.91 -26.01 -42.40
N ALA A 7 15.07 -24.68 -42.49
CA ALA A 7 15.06 -23.75 -41.34
C ALA A 7 13.71 -23.03 -41.13
N GLU A 8 12.62 -23.47 -41.78
CA GLU A 8 11.32 -22.77 -41.75
C GLU A 8 10.26 -23.38 -40.81
N MET A 9 10.52 -24.53 -40.17
CA MET A 9 9.51 -25.23 -39.36
C MET A 9 9.57 -24.95 -37.84
N THR A 10 10.56 -24.22 -37.33
CA THR A 10 10.70 -23.99 -35.87
C THR A 10 10.05 -22.69 -35.38
N ASN A 11 9.97 -21.65 -36.22
CA ASN A 11 9.50 -20.32 -35.80
C ASN A 11 7.98 -20.27 -35.51
N SER A 12 7.19 -21.10 -36.19
CA SER A 12 5.72 -21.08 -36.11
C SER A 12 5.15 -21.84 -34.90
N GLN A 13 5.91 -22.76 -34.29
CA GLN A 13 5.45 -23.54 -33.13
C GLN A 13 6.03 -23.05 -31.80
N GLU A 14 7.18 -22.38 -31.81
CA GLU A 14 7.77 -21.78 -30.60
C GLU A 14 6.99 -20.55 -30.11
N LYS A 15 6.57 -19.68 -31.04
CA LYS A 15 5.71 -18.52 -30.73
C LYS A 15 4.42 -18.88 -29.97
N PRO A 16 3.63 -19.89 -30.40
CA PRO A 16 2.44 -20.30 -29.65
C PRO A 16 2.77 -20.97 -28.30
N LEU A 17 3.92 -21.65 -28.16
CA LEU A 17 4.35 -22.20 -26.87
C LEU A 17 4.72 -21.10 -25.87
N VAL A 18 5.49 -20.10 -26.31
CA VAL A 18 5.88 -18.96 -25.45
C VAL A 18 4.65 -18.18 -24.98
N GLU A 19 3.68 -17.93 -25.86
CA GLU A 19 2.43 -17.27 -25.48
C GLU A 19 1.59 -18.11 -24.52
N LYS A 20 1.55 -19.44 -24.70
CA LYS A 20 0.90 -20.35 -23.75
C LYS A 20 1.52 -20.22 -22.35
N LEU A 21 2.85 -20.30 -22.24
CA LEU A 21 3.56 -20.15 -20.97
C LEU A 21 3.33 -18.76 -20.35
N ARG A 22 3.27 -17.70 -21.17
CA ARG A 22 2.95 -16.35 -20.69
C ARG A 22 1.56 -16.28 -20.07
N ARG A 23 0.55 -16.86 -20.73
CA ARG A 23 -0.83 -16.91 -20.23
C ARG A 23 -0.94 -17.74 -18.95
N GLU A 24 -0.25 -18.88 -18.89
CA GLU A 24 -0.19 -19.71 -17.68
C GLU A 24 0.42 -18.93 -16.50
N ARG A 25 1.52 -18.21 -16.73
CA ARG A 25 2.14 -17.36 -15.70
C ARG A 25 1.18 -16.27 -15.22
N ILE A 26 0.51 -15.55 -16.12
CA ILE A 26 -0.47 -14.51 -15.75
C ILE A 26 -1.58 -15.11 -14.90
N ASN A 27 -2.15 -16.25 -15.30
CA ASN A 27 -3.21 -16.92 -14.55
C ASN A 27 -2.73 -17.37 -13.17
N SER A 28 -1.54 -17.94 -13.08
CA SER A 28 -0.94 -18.32 -11.81
C SER A 28 -0.76 -17.13 -10.87
N SER A 29 -0.33 -15.98 -11.39
CA SER A 29 -0.18 -14.76 -10.59
C SER A 29 -1.53 -14.22 -10.11
N ILE A 30 -2.59 -14.30 -10.92
CA ILE A 30 -3.93 -13.87 -10.50
C ILE A 30 -4.47 -14.76 -9.36
N GLU A 31 -4.26 -16.08 -9.43
CA GLU A 31 -4.64 -16.99 -8.34
C GLU A 31 -3.80 -16.73 -7.07
N GLN A 32 -2.51 -16.41 -7.21
CA GLN A 32 -1.68 -15.98 -6.09
C GLN A 32 -2.21 -14.71 -5.44
N LEU A 33 -2.58 -13.70 -6.25
CA LEU A 33 -3.22 -12.47 -5.74
C LEU A 33 -4.49 -12.79 -4.95
N LYS A 34 -5.35 -13.64 -5.49
CA LYS A 34 -6.56 -14.11 -4.80
C LYS A 34 -6.26 -14.76 -3.45
N SER A 35 -5.20 -15.55 -3.35
CA SER A 35 -4.79 -16.20 -2.09
C SER A 35 -4.17 -15.22 -1.07
N LEU A 36 -3.52 -14.16 -1.55
CA LEU A 36 -2.91 -13.11 -0.71
C LEU A 36 -3.96 -12.11 -0.18
N LEU A 37 -5.03 -11.88 -0.95
CA LEU A 37 -6.21 -11.19 -0.47
C LEU A 37 -6.82 -12.01 0.67
N GLY A 38 -6.68 -11.51 1.90
CA GLY A 38 -6.95 -12.24 3.15
C GLY A 38 -8.41 -12.72 3.35
N PRO A 39 -8.66 -13.45 4.46
CA PRO A 39 -9.96 -14.09 4.75
C PRO A 39 -11.13 -13.11 4.91
N GLU A 40 -10.88 -11.82 5.16
CA GLU A 40 -11.90 -10.76 5.16
C GLU A 40 -12.63 -10.67 3.81
N PHE A 41 -11.95 -10.99 2.71
CA PHE A 41 -12.54 -10.98 1.36
C PHE A 41 -13.24 -12.28 0.99
N LEU A 42 -12.68 -13.43 1.42
CA LEU A 42 -13.31 -14.75 1.26
C LEU A 42 -14.62 -14.85 2.06
N LYS A 43 -14.74 -14.13 3.18
CA LYS A 43 -15.98 -14.05 3.97
C LYS A 43 -17.11 -13.30 3.27
N GLN A 44 -16.81 -12.36 2.38
CA GLN A 44 -17.85 -11.60 1.68
C GLN A 44 -18.52 -12.42 0.56
N GLN A 45 -17.80 -13.39 -0.02
CA GLN A 45 -18.29 -14.25 -1.10
C GLN A 45 -17.60 -15.62 -1.05
N PRO A 46 -17.94 -16.51 -0.09
CA PRO A 46 -17.32 -17.84 0.00
C PRO A 46 -17.67 -18.74 -1.19
N ASP A 47 -18.82 -18.52 -1.84
CA ASP A 47 -19.34 -19.36 -2.93
C ASP A 47 -19.44 -18.66 -4.30
N SER A 48 -19.22 -17.34 -4.39
CA SER A 48 -19.15 -16.70 -5.72
C SER A 48 -17.78 -16.87 -6.34
N LYS A 49 -17.80 -17.30 -7.59
CA LYS A 49 -16.64 -17.34 -8.46
C LYS A 49 -16.17 -15.91 -8.71
N LEU A 50 -15.24 -15.40 -7.91
CA LEU A 50 -14.56 -14.12 -8.15
C LEU A 50 -14.01 -14.11 -9.57
N GLU A 51 -14.44 -13.13 -10.36
CA GLU A 51 -13.93 -12.97 -11.71
C GLU A 51 -12.51 -12.38 -11.66
N LYS A 52 -11.76 -12.53 -12.76
CA LYS A 52 -10.40 -11.97 -12.83
C LYS A 52 -10.39 -10.45 -12.68
N ALA A 53 -11.45 -9.78 -13.15
CA ALA A 53 -11.61 -8.34 -13.01
C ALA A 53 -11.74 -7.95 -11.52
N ASP A 54 -12.62 -8.65 -10.78
CA ASP A 54 -12.81 -8.42 -9.35
C ASP A 54 -11.50 -8.60 -8.57
N ILE A 55 -10.78 -9.69 -8.81
CA ILE A 55 -9.49 -9.96 -8.14
C ILE A 55 -8.51 -8.80 -8.37
N LEU A 56 -8.42 -8.30 -9.59
CA LEU A 56 -7.52 -7.20 -9.93
C LEU A 56 -7.96 -5.87 -9.31
N GLU A 57 -9.26 -5.55 -9.36
CA GLU A 57 -9.81 -4.33 -8.75
C GLU A 57 -9.58 -4.32 -7.24
N MET A 58 -9.91 -5.42 -6.57
CA MET A 58 -9.69 -5.58 -5.13
C MET A 58 -8.21 -5.47 -4.77
N THR A 59 -7.32 -6.07 -5.57
CA THR A 59 -5.87 -5.96 -5.37
C THR A 59 -5.41 -4.50 -5.46
N VAL A 60 -5.88 -3.74 -6.46
CA VAL A 60 -5.52 -2.33 -6.62
C VAL A 60 -6.02 -1.51 -5.44
N CYS A 61 -7.26 -1.73 -5.00
CA CYS A 61 -7.82 -1.08 -3.82
C CYS A 61 -6.96 -1.34 -2.58
N PHE A 62 -6.63 -2.62 -2.32
CA PHE A 62 -5.80 -3.03 -1.18
C PHE A 62 -4.41 -2.38 -1.20
N LEU A 63 -3.72 -2.41 -2.35
CA LEU A 63 -2.39 -1.82 -2.48
C LEU A 63 -2.42 -0.29 -2.31
N THR A 64 -3.45 0.36 -2.84
CA THR A 64 -3.63 1.81 -2.69
C THR A 64 -3.83 2.19 -1.23
N GLN A 65 -4.66 1.43 -0.50
CA GLN A 65 -4.88 1.63 0.92
C GLN A 65 -3.60 1.38 1.74
N LEU A 66 -2.85 0.32 1.43
CA LEU A 66 -1.59 0.00 2.09
C LEU A 66 -0.55 1.12 1.88
N GLN A 67 -0.46 1.66 0.66
CA GLN A 67 0.43 2.78 0.35
C GLN A 67 0.01 4.04 1.11
N GLN A 68 -1.28 4.35 1.16
CA GLN A 68 -1.82 5.49 1.90
C GLN A 68 -1.50 5.39 3.40
N GLN A 69 -1.70 4.21 4.00
CA GLN A 69 -1.35 3.97 5.40
C GLN A 69 0.15 4.14 5.65
N GLN A 70 1.02 3.61 4.78
CA GLN A 70 2.46 3.77 4.95
C GLN A 70 2.89 5.24 4.86
N HIS A 71 2.35 6.01 3.91
CA HIS A 71 2.67 7.43 3.82
C HIS A 71 2.17 8.21 5.05
N GLN A 72 0.94 7.97 5.49
CA GLN A 72 0.41 8.62 6.71
C GLN A 72 1.22 8.22 7.96
N ALA A 73 1.64 6.96 8.07
CA ALA A 73 2.45 6.50 9.20
C ALA A 73 3.82 7.16 9.23
N VAL A 74 4.48 7.34 8.08
CA VAL A 74 5.81 7.98 7.99
C VAL A 74 5.72 9.47 8.32
N ASP A 75 4.76 10.19 7.75
CA ASP A 75 4.58 11.62 8.01
C ASP A 75 4.19 11.87 9.47
N SER A 76 3.30 11.04 10.01
CA SER A 76 2.89 11.12 11.41
C SER A 76 4.04 10.74 12.36
N ALA A 77 4.85 9.72 12.04
CA ALA A 77 5.97 9.31 12.89
C ALA A 77 7.04 10.39 13.02
N ALA A 78 7.40 11.07 11.92
CA ALA A 78 8.37 12.16 11.95
C ALA A 78 7.87 13.35 12.78
N VAL A 79 6.58 13.73 12.60
CA VAL A 79 5.94 14.80 13.38
C VAL A 79 5.85 14.43 14.87
N ASN A 80 5.41 13.22 15.18
CA ASN A 80 5.30 12.73 16.56
C ASN A 80 6.67 12.65 17.23
N GLN A 81 7.72 12.23 16.50
CA GLN A 81 9.09 12.22 17.01
C GLN A 81 9.58 13.64 17.30
N GLY A 82 9.35 14.60 16.40
CA GLY A 82 9.71 16.01 16.59
C GLY A 82 8.98 16.62 17.80
N TYR A 83 7.68 16.36 17.91
CA TYR A 83 6.86 16.78 19.05
C TYR A 83 7.36 16.19 20.37
N SER A 84 7.63 14.87 20.41
CA SER A 84 8.13 14.20 21.60
C SER A 84 9.48 14.76 22.06
N ARG A 85 10.40 15.03 21.12
CA ARG A 85 11.69 15.66 21.45
C ARG A 85 11.49 17.06 22.03
N CYS A 86 10.62 17.88 21.43
CA CYS A 86 10.31 19.22 21.93
C CYS A 86 9.77 19.17 23.36
N VAL A 87 8.77 18.30 23.62
CA VAL A 87 8.20 18.10 24.95
C VAL A 87 9.24 17.65 25.96
N GLN A 88 10.11 16.71 25.59
CA GLN A 88 11.18 16.21 26.45
C GLN A 88 12.21 17.29 26.79
N GLU A 89 12.59 18.12 25.82
CA GLU A 89 13.54 19.22 26.04
C GLU A 89 12.96 20.28 26.99
N VAL A 90 11.69 20.64 26.83
CA VAL A 90 11.00 21.58 27.71
C VAL A 90 10.89 21.02 29.13
N ALA A 91 10.53 19.74 29.27
CA ALA A 91 10.49 19.08 30.57
C ALA A 91 11.86 19.04 31.24
N HIS A 92 12.92 18.74 30.48
CA HIS A 92 14.30 18.73 30.97
C HIS A 92 14.76 20.13 31.41
N PHE A 93 14.53 21.17 30.60
CA PHE A 93 14.85 22.56 30.93
C PHE A 93 14.18 23.00 32.24
N LEU A 94 12.88 22.72 32.38
CA LEU A 94 12.10 23.05 33.58
C LEU A 94 12.52 22.25 34.82
N SER A 95 13.13 21.07 34.65
CA SER A 95 13.60 20.25 35.77
C SER A 95 14.98 20.68 36.28
N LYS A 96 15.81 21.27 35.42
CA LYS A 96 17.19 21.68 35.71
C LYS A 96 17.26 23.05 36.40
N GLU A 97 16.35 23.96 36.08
CA GLU A 97 16.11 25.13 36.91
C GLU A 97 15.33 24.69 38.15
N GLU A 98 15.86 24.96 39.35
CA GLU A 98 15.08 24.87 40.60
C GLU A 98 13.72 25.54 40.37
N VAL A 99 12.63 24.78 40.41
CA VAL A 99 11.34 25.24 39.86
C VAL A 99 10.79 26.42 40.67
N LYS A 100 11.08 27.65 40.21
CA LYS A 100 10.87 28.87 41.01
C LYS A 100 9.41 29.27 41.09
N THR A 101 8.58 28.89 40.12
CA THR A 101 7.19 29.36 40.02
C THR A 101 6.16 28.23 39.99
N GLN A 102 4.97 28.50 40.54
CA GLN A 102 3.85 27.55 40.53
C GLN A 102 3.39 27.22 39.09
N SER A 103 3.50 28.17 38.16
CA SER A 103 3.19 27.98 36.74
C SER A 103 4.12 26.96 36.08
N GLN A 104 5.43 27.03 36.33
CA GLN A 104 6.39 26.04 35.81
C GLN A 104 6.10 24.61 36.32
N ARG A 105 5.75 24.45 37.61
CA ARG A 105 5.31 23.16 38.17
C ARG A 105 4.06 22.60 37.48
N ARG A 106 3.06 23.44 37.24
CA ARG A 106 1.83 23.03 36.52
C ARG A 106 2.15 22.60 35.08
N LEU A 107 3.04 23.33 34.42
CA LEU A 107 3.44 23.04 33.05
C LEU A 107 4.20 21.70 32.93
N LEU A 108 5.15 21.42 33.84
CA LEU A 108 5.88 20.16 33.87
C LEU A 108 4.95 18.94 34.07
N ASN A 109 3.99 19.05 34.99
CA ASN A 109 2.99 18.00 35.22
C ASN A 109 2.10 17.76 33.99
N HIS A 110 1.79 18.81 33.23
CA HIS A 110 1.03 18.69 32.00
C HIS A 110 1.79 17.90 30.93
N PHE A 111 3.07 18.20 30.72
CA PHE A 111 3.92 17.47 29.76
C PHE A 111 4.11 16.00 30.13
N ASN A 112 4.30 15.69 31.42
CA ASN A 112 4.40 14.30 31.88
C ASN A 112 3.10 13.50 31.61
N ARG A 113 1.93 14.13 31.75
CA ARG A 113 0.64 13.48 31.41
C ARG A 113 0.49 13.23 29.91
N LEU A 114 0.94 14.17 29.07
CA LEU A 114 0.88 14.01 27.61
C LEU A 114 1.74 12.85 27.12
N GLN A 115 2.94 12.67 27.69
CA GLN A 115 3.82 11.54 27.35
C GLN A 115 3.16 10.18 27.66
N SER A 116 2.43 10.05 28.76
CA SER A 116 1.75 8.79 29.13
C SER A 116 0.54 8.45 28.25
N SER A 117 -0.03 9.41 27.52
CA SER A 117 -1.21 9.21 26.67
C SER A 117 -0.90 8.74 25.25
N SER A 118 0.33 8.98 24.76
CA SER A 118 0.70 8.70 23.36
C SER A 118 0.78 7.20 23.06
N ASP A 119 1.03 6.34 24.05
CA ASP A 119 1.16 4.88 23.87
C ASP A 119 -0.16 4.15 23.57
N LYS A 120 -1.33 4.79 23.77
CA LYS A 120 -2.62 4.09 23.76
C LYS A 120 -3.40 4.11 22.44
N ASN A 121 -3.01 4.95 21.47
CA ASN A 121 -3.82 5.21 20.26
C ASN A 121 -3.46 4.35 19.03
N LEU A 122 -2.50 3.42 19.12
CA LEU A 122 -2.00 2.69 17.94
C LEU A 122 -2.79 1.39 17.60
N ARG A 123 -3.94 1.13 18.24
CA ARG A 123 -4.61 -0.17 18.17
C ARG A 123 -5.92 -0.21 17.36
N GLU A 124 -6.45 0.94 16.93
CA GLU A 124 -7.83 1.03 16.46
C GLU A 124 -7.92 1.87 15.18
N ALA A 125 -7.45 1.30 14.07
CA ALA A 125 -7.75 1.78 12.72
C ALA A 125 -8.41 0.61 11.98
N ASP A 126 -9.69 0.40 12.30
CA ASP A 126 -10.52 -0.62 11.70
C ASP A 126 -10.76 -0.34 10.21
N PHE A 127 -10.54 -1.38 9.43
CA PHE A 127 -10.84 -1.46 8.01
C PHE A 127 -12.34 -1.28 7.77
N SER A 128 -12.75 -0.09 7.33
CA SER A 128 -14.09 0.13 6.76
C SER A 128 -13.99 0.29 5.25
N PRO A 129 -14.63 -0.56 4.43
CA PRO A 129 -14.73 -0.35 3.00
C PRO A 129 -15.93 0.55 2.72
N LEU A 130 -15.67 1.80 2.34
CA LEU A 130 -16.70 2.66 1.75
C LEU A 130 -16.86 2.26 0.29
N SER A 131 -17.98 1.62 -0.04
CA SER A 131 -18.46 1.47 -1.42
C SER A 131 -18.57 2.87 -2.04
N SER A 132 -17.71 3.18 -3.00
CA SER A 132 -17.80 4.41 -3.79
C SER A 132 -17.70 4.05 -5.26
N SER A 133 -18.87 4.03 -5.90
CA SER A 133 -19.02 3.99 -7.35
C SER A 133 -18.49 5.30 -7.94
N VAL A 134 -17.22 5.31 -8.38
CA VAL A 134 -16.65 6.45 -9.11
C VAL A 134 -16.77 6.21 -10.61
N GLN A 135 -17.73 6.89 -11.24
CA GLN A 135 -17.75 7.11 -12.69
C GLN A 135 -16.60 8.06 -13.06
N THR A 136 -15.62 7.58 -13.83
CA THR A 136 -14.54 8.41 -14.35
C THR A 136 -14.93 9.00 -15.71
N SER A 137 -15.29 10.27 -15.71
CA SER A 137 -15.30 11.12 -16.91
C SER A 137 -13.86 11.49 -17.27
N ILE A 138 -13.45 11.10 -18.48
CA ILE A 138 -12.09 11.25 -19.02
C ILE A 138 -11.85 12.71 -19.42
N THR A 139 -10.99 13.43 -18.70
CA THR A 139 -10.36 14.67 -19.18
C THR A 139 -8.91 14.39 -19.57
N LYS A 140 -8.60 14.76 -20.82
CA LYS A 140 -7.33 14.53 -21.51
C LYS A 140 -6.39 15.67 -21.18
N ASP A 141 -5.40 15.43 -20.33
CA ASP A 141 -4.26 16.34 -20.16
C ASP A 141 -2.95 15.63 -20.58
N LYS A 142 -2.11 16.36 -21.32
CA LYS A 142 -0.88 15.87 -21.92
C LYS A 142 0.30 16.25 -21.04
N SER A 143 1.04 15.25 -20.56
CA SER A 143 2.44 15.44 -20.14
C SER A 143 3.30 14.23 -20.51
N PRO A 144 4.55 14.41 -20.96
CA PRO A 144 5.39 13.34 -21.49
C PRO A 144 6.29 12.78 -20.39
N VAL A 145 5.83 11.73 -19.71
CA VAL A 145 6.71 10.85 -18.94
C VAL A 145 6.48 9.45 -19.44
N ASN A 146 7.57 8.81 -19.84
CA ASN A 146 7.76 7.44 -20.30
C ASN A 146 6.65 6.46 -19.88
N SER A 147 5.48 6.55 -20.51
CA SER A 147 4.56 5.44 -20.58
C SER A 147 5.18 4.50 -21.59
N THR A 148 5.94 3.52 -21.11
CA THR A 148 6.16 2.31 -21.88
C THR A 148 4.77 1.81 -22.20
N LEU A 149 4.28 2.19 -23.39
CA LEU A 149 2.98 1.80 -23.91
C LEU A 149 2.91 0.31 -23.68
N TRP A 150 1.97 -0.09 -22.85
CA TRP A 150 1.69 -1.50 -22.63
C TRP A 150 1.52 -2.10 -24.02
N ARG A 151 2.50 -2.90 -24.47
CA ARG A 151 2.43 -3.54 -25.77
C ARG A 151 1.70 -4.85 -25.53
N PRO A 152 0.47 -5.02 -26.02
CA PRO A 152 -0.06 -6.36 -26.18
C PRO A 152 0.90 -7.07 -27.14
N TRP A 153 1.36 -8.23 -26.73
CA TRP A 153 2.10 -9.17 -27.58
C TRP A 153 1.18 -9.66 -28.68
#